data_AF-A0A2D5SC24-F1
#
_entry.id   AF-A0A2D5SC24-F1
#
_cell.length_a   1.000
_cell.length_b   1.000
_cell.length_c   1.000
_cell.angle_alpha   90.00
_cell.angle_beta   90.00
_cell.angle_gamma   90.00
#
_symmetry.space_group_name_H-M   'P 1'
#
loop_
_entity.id
_entity.type
_entity.pdbx_description
1 polymer ?
#
loop_
_entity_poly.entity_id
_entity_poly.type
_entity_poly.pdbx_seq_one_letter_code
_entity_poly.pdbx_strand_id
1 'polypeptide(L)'
;MRSLRGPAALAEILSGKYPKTLNRLVYDLGSDNAQDLPWALDVLETAATPAPAELIPVMPVDERSFACVVCKEPSGPQPLDFGRVVRWHLDDVPEWAQRQVLDVSVKEYLATMAADLAAKDAGLKLIKRIIATYHGSHGASGTRPRHYHERPIRVAVQNVIIGHAAIRHDDMFNGLSAKVWQSCQVPHVAVHEGSRALAALTLGEAFRSGGTMEVRFDRHPEKKVPAVLRQFARTRGIELGTHDPRAIHPAEARELMWAATEMPDDLRNRLEKLTTSGRLTPERACFVLLSGIWLPIELDFLAATSGRLVSILRGDCDPRIRAARQAELGVSRAAHMLGVLFKVLTAPEGGGSIGETVPVHEDRQSRVTWEILPDIGAVRMRGENMSHFPWTERQTDSTVIGNELLVFPRHTLTDRDVAVASASLRENGGNVGFLVPNEEAVTVPRKIAVMTCPDTLEAIDRAIERRLLASRVGRA
;
A
#
# COMPACT_ATOMS: atom_id res chain seq x y z
N MET A 1 -6.66 -40.13 -4.89
CA MET A 1 -7.07 -38.75 -5.24
C MET A 1 -8.05 -38.28 -4.16
N ARG A 2 -7.76 -37.18 -3.46
CA ARG A 2 -8.62 -36.66 -2.40
C ARG A 2 -10.02 -36.42 -2.96
N SER A 3 -11.08 -36.80 -2.25
CA SER A 3 -12.47 -36.68 -2.69
C SER A 3 -12.98 -35.23 -2.59
N LEU A 4 -12.18 -34.24 -3.01
CA LEU A 4 -12.54 -32.83 -2.88
C LEU A 4 -13.64 -32.44 -3.87
N ARG A 5 -14.53 -31.55 -3.44
CA ARG A 5 -15.47 -30.85 -4.30
C ARG A 5 -14.83 -29.53 -4.73
N GLY A 6 -14.46 -29.42 -5.99
CA GLY A 6 -13.94 -28.19 -6.60
C GLY A 6 -15.04 -27.35 -7.26
N PRO A 7 -14.75 -26.09 -7.63
CA PRO A 7 -15.63 -25.30 -8.50
C PRO A 7 -15.74 -25.97 -9.88
N ALA A 8 -16.87 -25.82 -10.58
CA ALA A 8 -17.13 -26.49 -11.86
C ALA A 8 -16.02 -26.27 -12.91
N ALA A 9 -15.48 -25.05 -12.98
CA ALA A 9 -14.40 -24.70 -13.89
C ALA A 9 -13.11 -25.51 -13.66
N LEU A 10 -12.86 -25.99 -12.44
CA LEU A 10 -11.67 -26.78 -12.15
C LEU A 10 -11.70 -28.13 -12.87
N ALA A 11 -12.87 -28.79 -12.94
CA ALA A 11 -13.00 -30.06 -13.64
C ALA A 11 -12.69 -29.93 -15.14
N GLU A 12 -13.14 -28.84 -15.77
CA GLU A 12 -12.83 -28.55 -17.17
C GLU A 12 -11.32 -28.36 -17.38
N ILE A 13 -10.67 -27.59 -16.51
CA ILE A 13 -9.23 -27.30 -16.59
C ILE A 13 -8.41 -28.58 -16.40
N LEU A 14 -8.72 -29.39 -15.39
CA LEU A 14 -8.04 -30.65 -15.13
C LEU A 14 -8.22 -31.68 -16.25
N SER A 15 -9.25 -31.52 -17.08
CA SER A 15 -9.47 -32.33 -18.30
C SER A 15 -8.69 -31.85 -19.53
N GLY A 16 -7.77 -30.89 -19.37
CA GLY A 16 -6.95 -30.36 -20.46
C GLY A 16 -7.60 -29.23 -21.26
N LYS A 17 -8.74 -28.68 -20.81
CA LYS A 17 -9.44 -27.59 -21.52
C LYS A 17 -8.99 -26.22 -21.02
N TYR A 18 -7.83 -25.77 -21.49
CA TYR A 18 -7.29 -24.44 -21.21
C TYR A 18 -6.57 -23.85 -22.44
N PRO A 19 -6.25 -22.54 -22.46
CA PRO A 19 -5.59 -21.90 -23.60
C PRO A 19 -4.23 -22.55 -23.93
N LYS A 20 -3.97 -22.79 -25.23
CA LYS A 20 -2.73 -23.45 -25.70
C LYS A 20 -1.44 -22.78 -25.24
N THR A 21 -1.48 -21.47 -25.00
CA THR A 21 -0.37 -20.68 -24.44
C THR A 21 0.07 -21.18 -23.05
N LEU A 22 -0.74 -22.01 -22.39
CA LEU A 22 -0.50 -22.53 -21.04
C LEU A 22 -0.18 -24.04 -20.98
N ASN A 23 -0.06 -24.74 -22.12
CA ASN A 23 0.18 -26.20 -22.23
C ASN A 23 1.43 -26.77 -21.53
N ARG A 24 2.22 -25.94 -20.86
CA ARG A 24 3.40 -26.35 -20.08
C ARG A 24 3.43 -25.78 -18.67
N LEU A 25 2.39 -25.04 -18.30
CA LEU A 25 2.29 -24.37 -17.02
C LEU A 25 1.16 -24.98 -16.19
N VAL A 26 0.09 -25.46 -16.82
CA VAL A 26 -1.03 -26.06 -16.09
C VAL A 26 -0.71 -27.50 -15.71
N TYR A 27 -0.92 -27.84 -14.44
CA TYR A 27 -0.91 -29.20 -13.93
C TYR A 27 -2.25 -29.87 -14.26
N ASP A 28 -2.23 -30.88 -15.12
CA ASP A 28 -3.43 -31.63 -15.51
C ASP A 28 -3.27 -33.15 -15.29
N LEU A 29 -4.39 -33.86 -15.43
CA LEU A 29 -4.44 -35.31 -15.33
C LEU A 29 -4.27 -35.90 -16.73
N GLY A 30 -3.05 -36.28 -17.08
CA GLY A 30 -2.75 -36.97 -18.33
C GLY A 30 -1.70 -36.32 -19.21
N SER A 31 -1.01 -35.26 -18.76
CA SER A 31 0.21 -34.84 -19.44
C SER A 31 1.31 -35.90 -19.31
N ASP A 32 2.04 -36.15 -20.38
CA ASP A 32 3.28 -36.96 -20.35
C ASP A 32 4.46 -36.19 -19.69
N ASN A 33 4.19 -35.06 -19.03
CA ASN A 33 5.22 -34.26 -18.39
C ASN A 33 5.57 -34.83 -17.01
N ALA A 34 6.85 -34.80 -16.65
CA ALA A 34 7.32 -35.17 -15.31
C ALA A 34 6.80 -34.25 -14.18
N GLN A 35 6.21 -33.10 -14.55
CA GLN A 35 5.61 -32.11 -13.64
C GLN A 35 4.10 -32.06 -13.88
N ASP A 36 3.42 -33.17 -13.59
CA ASP A 36 1.97 -33.30 -13.68
C ASP A 36 1.29 -32.94 -12.34
N LEU A 37 -0.04 -33.12 -12.27
CA LEU A 37 -0.78 -32.85 -11.03
C LEU A 37 -0.37 -33.75 -9.85
N PRO A 38 -0.23 -35.09 -9.99
CA PRO A 38 0.33 -35.95 -8.95
C PRO A 38 1.67 -35.45 -8.38
N TRP A 39 2.61 -35.07 -9.25
CA TRP A 39 3.89 -34.49 -8.82
C TRP A 39 3.68 -33.21 -8.01
N ALA A 40 2.86 -32.28 -8.49
CA ALA A 40 2.63 -31.01 -7.80
C ALA A 40 1.97 -31.20 -6.42
N LEU A 41 1.10 -32.21 -6.27
CA LEU A 41 0.50 -32.56 -4.98
C LEU A 41 1.53 -33.13 -3.99
N ASP A 42 2.43 -34.00 -4.45
CA ASP A 42 3.53 -34.54 -3.62
C ASP A 42 4.47 -33.41 -3.15
N VAL A 43 4.80 -32.45 -4.03
CA VAL A 43 5.58 -31.26 -3.67
C VAL A 43 4.89 -30.41 -2.61
N LEU A 44 3.57 -30.22 -2.69
CA LEU A 44 2.81 -29.47 -1.68
C LEU A 44 2.73 -30.20 -0.33
N GLU A 45 2.68 -31.53 -0.33
CA GLU A 45 2.65 -32.36 0.89
C GLU A 45 4.01 -32.38 1.60
N THR A 46 5.10 -32.28 0.84
CA THR A 46 6.49 -32.33 1.33
C THR A 46 7.15 -30.96 1.49
N ALA A 47 6.43 -29.87 1.21
CA ALA A 47 6.87 -28.50 1.41
C ALA A 47 7.22 -28.21 2.89
N ALA A 48 8.02 -27.16 3.13
CA ALA A 48 8.41 -26.78 4.49
C ALA A 48 7.20 -26.49 5.39
N THR A 49 6.17 -25.86 4.83
CA THR A 49 4.82 -25.81 5.41
C THR A 49 3.87 -26.62 4.52
N PRO A 50 3.46 -27.84 4.93
CA PRO A 50 2.56 -28.67 4.13
C PRO A 50 1.25 -27.95 3.80
N ALA A 51 0.82 -28.04 2.55
CA ALA A 51 -0.41 -27.41 2.11
C ALA A 51 -1.65 -28.06 2.74
N PRO A 52 -2.66 -27.27 3.16
CA PRO A 52 -3.95 -27.77 3.60
C PRO A 52 -4.59 -28.72 2.59
N ALA A 53 -5.36 -29.67 3.12
CA ALA A 53 -5.93 -30.75 2.33
C ALA A 53 -6.81 -30.25 1.18
N GLU A 54 -7.43 -29.08 1.35
CA GLU A 54 -8.36 -28.47 0.42
C GLU A 54 -7.71 -27.74 -0.78
N LEU A 55 -6.38 -27.63 -0.84
CA LEU A 55 -5.70 -26.94 -1.94
C LEU A 55 -5.37 -27.90 -3.09
N ILE A 56 -5.72 -27.49 -4.32
CA ILE A 56 -5.33 -28.20 -5.55
C ILE A 56 -4.44 -27.28 -6.40
N PRO A 57 -3.18 -27.65 -6.68
CA PRO A 57 -2.29 -26.82 -7.49
C PRO A 57 -2.75 -26.79 -8.95
N VAL A 58 -2.61 -25.64 -9.59
CA VAL A 58 -3.01 -25.38 -10.97
C VAL A 58 -1.81 -25.09 -11.86
N MET A 59 -0.88 -24.26 -11.40
CA MET A 59 0.33 -23.90 -12.15
C MET A 59 1.39 -23.28 -11.23
N PRO A 60 2.67 -23.23 -11.63
CA PRO A 60 3.67 -22.49 -10.88
C PRO A 60 3.44 -20.98 -10.99
N VAL A 61 3.65 -20.28 -9.89
CA VAL A 61 3.72 -18.79 -9.87
C VAL A 61 5.16 -18.36 -10.11
N ASP A 62 6.09 -19.06 -9.46
CA ASP A 62 7.53 -19.00 -9.65
C ASP A 62 8.15 -20.35 -9.26
N GLU A 63 9.47 -20.40 -9.10
CA GLU A 63 10.21 -21.62 -8.78
C GLU A 63 9.93 -22.16 -7.36
N ARG A 64 9.32 -21.36 -6.46
CA ARG A 64 9.15 -21.71 -5.04
C ARG A 64 7.70 -21.52 -4.56
N SER A 65 6.74 -21.41 -5.46
CA SER A 65 5.33 -21.28 -5.11
C SER A 65 4.39 -21.70 -6.23
N PHE A 66 3.23 -22.22 -5.83
CA PHE A 66 2.15 -22.64 -6.73
C PHE A 66 0.92 -21.75 -6.59
N ALA A 67 0.17 -21.64 -7.68
CA ALA A 67 -1.20 -21.15 -7.67
C ALA A 67 -2.13 -22.32 -7.41
N CYS A 68 -2.91 -22.26 -6.33
CA CYS A 68 -3.79 -23.33 -5.88
C CYS A 68 -5.25 -22.87 -5.88
N VAL A 69 -6.17 -23.74 -6.30
CA VAL A 69 -7.61 -23.51 -6.10
C VAL A 69 -8.00 -24.00 -4.72
N VAL A 70 -8.75 -23.18 -4.00
CA VAL A 70 -9.37 -23.59 -2.74
C VAL A 70 -10.61 -24.44 -3.05
N CYS A 71 -10.56 -25.71 -2.68
CA CYS A 71 -11.66 -26.65 -2.81
C CYS A 71 -12.38 -26.85 -1.47
N LYS A 72 -13.37 -27.74 -1.46
CA LYS A 72 -14.12 -28.10 -0.25
C LYS A 72 -14.01 -29.60 0.00
N GLU A 73 -13.78 -29.98 1.25
CA GLU A 73 -13.91 -31.38 1.68
C GLU A 73 -15.38 -31.84 1.69
N PRO A 74 -15.69 -33.10 1.34
CA PRO A 74 -17.08 -33.60 1.27
C PRO A 74 -17.93 -33.34 2.50
N SER A 75 -17.34 -33.51 3.69
CA SER A 75 -17.99 -33.41 4.99
C SER A 75 -17.67 -32.12 5.75
N GLY A 76 -16.75 -31.30 5.23
CA GLY A 76 -16.28 -30.08 5.90
C GLY A 76 -17.18 -28.86 5.64
N PRO A 77 -17.06 -27.80 6.47
CA PRO A 77 -17.61 -26.50 6.14
C PRO A 77 -16.96 -25.97 4.85
N GLN A 78 -17.68 -25.12 4.11
CA GLN A 78 -17.10 -24.47 2.94
C GLN A 78 -16.12 -23.37 3.40
N PRO A 79 -14.86 -23.37 2.92
CA PRO A 79 -13.94 -22.27 3.20
C PRO A 79 -14.49 -20.93 2.69
N LEU A 80 -14.19 -19.84 3.40
CA LEU A 80 -14.63 -18.48 3.01
C LEU A 80 -14.12 -18.06 1.62
N ASP A 81 -13.00 -18.63 1.20
CA ASP A 81 -12.31 -18.39 -0.05
C ASP A 81 -12.49 -19.52 -1.07
N PHE A 82 -13.50 -20.39 -0.89
CA PHE A 82 -13.83 -21.45 -1.83
C PHE A 82 -13.91 -20.94 -3.29
N GLY A 83 -13.22 -21.64 -4.18
CA GLY A 83 -13.17 -21.34 -5.61
C GLY A 83 -12.17 -20.24 -6.01
N ARG A 84 -11.61 -19.50 -5.05
CA ARG A 84 -10.53 -18.53 -5.31
C ARG A 84 -9.23 -19.24 -5.64
N VAL A 85 -8.34 -18.53 -6.33
CA VAL A 85 -6.97 -18.95 -6.56
C VAL A 85 -6.09 -18.25 -5.55
N VAL A 86 -5.32 -19.01 -4.77
CA VAL A 86 -4.41 -18.53 -3.75
C VAL A 86 -2.98 -18.96 -4.07
N ARG A 87 -2.01 -18.20 -3.58
CA ARG A 87 -0.60 -18.57 -3.65
C ARG A 87 -0.23 -19.44 -2.45
N TRP A 88 0.47 -20.54 -2.72
CA TRP A 88 1.08 -21.36 -1.68
C TRP A 88 2.59 -21.40 -1.88
N HIS A 89 3.35 -20.95 -0.89
CA HIS A 89 4.81 -21.00 -0.89
C HIS A 89 5.30 -22.37 -0.43
N LEU A 90 6.34 -22.88 -1.09
CA LEU A 90 6.97 -24.17 -0.78
C LEU A 90 7.99 -24.07 0.36
N ASP A 91 8.42 -22.84 0.67
CA ASP A 91 9.39 -22.52 1.71
C ASP A 91 8.71 -22.19 3.05
N ASP A 92 9.53 -22.09 4.09
CA ASP A 92 9.11 -21.55 5.38
C ASP A 92 8.95 -20.02 5.25
N VAL A 93 7.71 -19.57 5.13
CA VAL A 93 7.34 -18.16 5.07
C VAL A 93 6.33 -17.86 6.18
N PRO A 94 6.22 -16.59 6.65
CA PRO A 94 5.22 -16.23 7.63
C PRO A 94 3.79 -16.60 7.19
N GLU A 95 2.94 -16.96 8.15
CA GLU A 95 1.56 -17.39 7.88
C GLU A 95 0.75 -16.38 7.04
N TRP A 96 0.94 -15.09 7.27
CA TRP A 96 0.27 -14.03 6.52
C TRP A 96 0.68 -13.95 5.04
N ALA A 97 1.83 -14.51 4.68
CA ALA A 97 2.31 -14.61 3.29
C ALA A 97 1.77 -15.85 2.58
N GLN A 98 1.32 -16.86 3.32
CA GLN A 98 0.61 -18.00 2.77
C GLN A 98 -0.82 -17.64 2.38
N ARG A 99 -1.37 -18.39 1.42
CA ARG A 99 -2.78 -18.32 1.00
C ARG A 99 -3.22 -16.93 0.50
N GLN A 100 -2.28 -16.09 0.05
CA GLN A 100 -2.61 -14.79 -0.54
C GLN A 100 -3.40 -14.96 -1.85
N VAL A 101 -4.49 -14.20 -2.01
CA VAL A 101 -5.40 -14.34 -3.15
C VAL A 101 -4.73 -13.83 -4.44
N LEU A 102 -4.58 -14.70 -5.43
CA LEU A 102 -4.13 -14.40 -6.79
C LEU A 102 -5.28 -14.02 -7.72
N ASP A 103 -6.44 -14.64 -7.58
CA ASP A 103 -7.63 -14.30 -8.39
C ASP A 103 -8.92 -14.80 -7.72
N VAL A 104 -10.05 -14.29 -8.21
CA VAL A 104 -11.38 -14.64 -7.70
C VAL A 104 -11.89 -15.99 -8.21
N SER A 105 -11.34 -16.49 -9.32
CA SER A 105 -11.64 -17.83 -9.84
C SER A 105 -10.53 -18.38 -10.72
N VAL A 106 -10.47 -19.71 -10.84
CA VAL A 106 -9.47 -20.38 -11.69
C VAL A 106 -9.62 -20.04 -13.19
N LYS A 107 -10.85 -19.84 -13.67
CA LYS A 107 -11.11 -19.47 -15.06
C LYS A 107 -10.53 -18.09 -15.39
N GLU A 108 -10.82 -17.12 -14.52
CA GLU A 108 -10.30 -15.75 -14.66
C GLU A 108 -8.77 -15.71 -14.53
N TYR A 109 -8.22 -16.51 -13.61
CA TYR A 109 -6.77 -16.62 -13.44
C TYR A 109 -6.06 -17.11 -14.70
N LEU A 110 -6.51 -18.23 -15.29
CA LEU A 110 -5.91 -18.76 -16.52
C LEU A 110 -6.12 -17.82 -17.71
N ALA A 111 -7.27 -17.16 -17.81
CA ALA A 111 -7.51 -16.14 -18.84
C ALA A 111 -6.53 -14.96 -18.70
N THR A 112 -6.24 -14.53 -17.47
CA THR A 112 -5.22 -13.50 -17.20
C THR A 112 -3.84 -13.97 -17.64
N MET A 113 -3.40 -15.15 -17.19
CA MET A 113 -2.07 -15.67 -17.50
C MET A 113 -1.86 -15.86 -19.00
N ALA A 114 -2.87 -16.35 -19.72
CA ALA A 114 -2.80 -16.50 -21.17
C ALA A 114 -2.64 -15.15 -21.89
N ALA A 115 -3.40 -14.13 -21.48
CA ALA A 115 -3.33 -12.79 -22.06
C ALA A 115 -1.99 -12.10 -21.77
N ASP A 116 -1.50 -12.18 -20.52
CA ASP A 116 -0.22 -11.61 -20.13
C ASP A 116 0.94 -12.26 -20.88
N LEU A 117 1.00 -13.61 -20.91
CA LEU A 117 2.04 -14.34 -21.64
C LEU A 117 2.07 -14.03 -23.13
N ALA A 118 0.90 -13.91 -23.77
CA ALA A 118 0.80 -13.54 -25.18
C ALA A 118 1.34 -12.13 -25.47
N ALA A 119 1.22 -11.21 -24.50
CA ALA A 119 1.66 -9.82 -24.63
C ALA A 119 3.12 -9.57 -24.16
N LYS A 120 3.68 -10.51 -23.36
CA LYS A 120 4.90 -10.29 -22.56
C LYS A 120 6.12 -9.87 -23.39
N ASP A 121 6.43 -10.61 -24.45
CA ASP A 121 7.61 -10.33 -25.27
C ASP A 121 7.50 -9.00 -26.01
N ALA A 122 6.30 -8.68 -26.52
CA ALA A 122 6.05 -7.41 -27.20
C ALA A 122 6.18 -6.24 -26.22
N GLY A 123 5.64 -6.36 -25.00
CA GLY A 123 5.79 -5.38 -23.94
C GLY A 123 7.25 -5.15 -23.53
N LEU A 124 8.02 -6.22 -23.35
CA LEU A 124 9.44 -6.15 -22.98
C LEU A 124 10.31 -5.52 -24.08
N LYS A 125 10.05 -5.83 -25.35
CA LYS A 125 10.71 -5.18 -26.48
C LYS A 125 10.37 -3.68 -26.55
N LEU A 126 9.11 -3.34 -26.30
CA LEU A 126 8.64 -1.96 -26.33
C LEU A 126 9.24 -1.12 -25.21
N ILE A 127 9.26 -1.61 -23.96
CA ILE A 127 9.84 -0.85 -22.83
C ILE A 127 11.34 -0.64 -22.99
N LYS A 128 12.08 -1.64 -23.49
CA LYS A 128 13.52 -1.50 -23.79
C LYS A 128 13.78 -0.35 -24.77
N ARG A 129 12.95 -0.25 -25.82
CA ARG A 129 13.03 0.86 -26.79
C ARG A 129 12.73 2.21 -26.13
N ILE A 130 11.65 2.30 -25.37
CA ILE A 130 11.25 3.54 -24.68
C ILE A 130 12.33 4.00 -23.71
N ILE A 131 12.91 3.08 -22.93
CA ILE A 131 14.02 3.36 -22.01
C ILE A 131 15.22 3.91 -22.76
N ALA A 132 15.64 3.26 -23.86
CA ALA A 132 16.77 3.73 -24.66
C ALA A 132 16.53 5.15 -25.24
N THR A 133 15.34 5.41 -25.78
CA THR A 133 14.97 6.73 -26.28
C THR A 133 14.99 7.77 -25.16
N TYR A 134 14.38 7.47 -24.01
CA TYR A 134 14.31 8.38 -22.87
C TYR A 134 15.70 8.73 -22.31
N HIS A 135 16.60 7.74 -22.17
CA HIS A 135 17.97 8.00 -21.73
C HIS A 135 18.75 8.87 -22.72
N GLY A 136 18.60 8.63 -24.02
CA GLY A 136 19.25 9.43 -25.06
C GLY A 136 18.79 10.88 -25.05
N SER A 137 17.49 11.13 -24.86
CA SER A 137 16.93 12.49 -24.92
C SER A 137 17.00 13.29 -23.63
N HIS A 138 16.86 12.64 -22.46
CA HIS A 138 16.73 13.34 -21.16
C HIS A 138 17.83 12.98 -20.18
N GLY A 139 18.31 11.73 -20.20
CA GLY A 139 19.37 11.26 -19.30
C GLY A 139 20.71 11.93 -19.60
N ALA A 140 21.14 11.87 -20.87
CA ALA A 140 22.43 12.43 -21.30
C ALA A 140 22.44 13.96 -21.37
N SER A 141 21.28 14.59 -21.64
CA SER A 141 21.18 16.04 -21.83
C SER A 141 20.92 16.84 -20.56
N GLY A 142 20.57 16.18 -19.44
CA GLY A 142 20.12 16.83 -18.21
C GLY A 142 18.76 17.54 -18.32
N THR A 143 18.06 17.38 -19.44
CA THR A 143 16.77 18.05 -19.66
C THR A 143 15.66 17.33 -18.91
N ARG A 144 14.88 18.07 -18.11
CA ARG A 144 13.71 17.51 -17.43
C ARG A 144 12.61 17.16 -18.45
N PRO A 145 12.04 15.94 -18.43
CA PRO A 145 10.98 15.58 -19.33
C PRO A 145 9.70 16.38 -19.02
N ARG A 146 9.00 16.82 -20.05
CA ARG A 146 7.64 17.37 -19.94
C ARG A 146 6.61 16.23 -19.86
N HIS A 147 5.39 16.53 -19.41
CA HIS A 147 4.37 15.52 -19.15
C HIS A 147 3.94 14.72 -20.40
N TYR A 148 4.01 15.33 -21.60
CA TYR A 148 3.67 14.68 -22.87
C TYR A 148 4.78 13.74 -23.41
N HIS A 149 5.97 13.74 -22.81
CA HIS A 149 7.01 12.77 -23.15
C HIS A 149 6.68 11.40 -22.55
N GLU A 150 7.03 10.34 -23.28
CA GLU A 150 6.94 8.97 -22.78
C GLU A 150 7.97 8.74 -21.68
N ARG A 151 7.48 8.46 -20.48
CA ARG A 151 8.30 8.23 -19.29
C ARG A 151 8.22 6.76 -18.89
N PRO A 152 9.34 6.02 -18.91
CA PRO A 152 9.37 4.68 -18.37
C PRO A 152 9.28 4.74 -16.84
N ILE A 153 8.42 3.89 -16.28
CA ILE A 153 8.31 3.65 -14.84
C ILE A 153 8.87 2.26 -14.58
N ARG A 154 9.73 2.16 -13.57
CA ARG A 154 10.27 0.90 -13.07
C ARG A 154 10.01 0.83 -11.58
N VAL A 155 9.25 -0.17 -11.15
CA VAL A 155 9.03 -0.49 -9.75
C VAL A 155 9.94 -1.65 -9.40
N ALA A 156 10.74 -1.47 -8.35
CA ALA A 156 11.62 -2.50 -7.85
C ALA A 156 11.54 -2.55 -6.32
N VAL A 157 11.64 -3.75 -5.78
CA VAL A 157 11.82 -3.99 -4.35
C VAL A 157 13.19 -4.61 -4.18
N GLN A 158 14.04 -3.95 -3.39
CA GLN A 158 15.45 -4.28 -3.27
C GLN A 158 16.14 -4.35 -4.65
N ASN A 159 16.53 -5.55 -5.10
CA ASN A 159 17.21 -5.78 -6.37
C ASN A 159 16.32 -6.44 -7.43
N VAL A 160 15.01 -6.57 -7.19
CA VAL A 160 14.08 -7.26 -8.08
C VAL A 160 13.10 -6.26 -8.69
N ILE A 161 13.02 -6.26 -10.02
CA ILE A 161 12.03 -5.45 -10.75
C ILE A 161 10.70 -6.20 -10.72
N ILE A 162 9.68 -5.58 -10.13
CA ILE A 162 8.35 -6.17 -9.97
C ILE A 162 7.33 -5.55 -10.94
N GLY A 163 7.69 -4.43 -11.59
CA GLY A 163 6.79 -3.72 -12.49
C GLY A 163 7.49 -2.79 -13.48
N HIS A 164 6.95 -2.74 -14.69
CA HIS A 164 7.29 -1.80 -15.75
C HIS A 164 6.03 -1.16 -16.32
N ALA A 165 6.06 0.15 -16.50
CA ALA A 165 5.08 0.86 -17.32
C ALA A 165 5.73 1.94 -18.16
N ALA A 166 5.00 2.46 -19.15
CA ALA A 166 5.40 3.65 -19.88
C ALA A 166 4.18 4.54 -20.10
N ILE A 167 4.21 5.73 -19.50
CA ILE A 167 3.09 6.67 -19.51
C ILE A 167 3.48 8.00 -20.13
N ARG A 168 2.50 8.69 -20.72
CA ARG A 168 2.59 10.08 -21.16
C ARG A 168 1.23 10.75 -20.98
N HIS A 169 1.22 12.05 -20.73
CA HIS A 169 -0.01 12.84 -20.84
C HIS A 169 -0.39 13.02 -22.32
N ASP A 170 -1.68 12.98 -22.61
CA ASP A 170 -2.24 13.12 -23.94
C ASP A 170 -3.29 14.23 -23.94
N ASP A 171 -2.92 15.37 -24.53
CA ASP A 171 -3.74 16.58 -24.57
C ASP A 171 -5.08 16.39 -25.29
N MET A 172 -5.19 15.41 -26.20
CA MET A 172 -6.40 15.19 -27.00
C MET A 172 -7.62 14.78 -26.18
N PHE A 173 -7.40 14.11 -25.05
CA PHE A 173 -8.46 13.75 -24.10
C PHE A 173 -8.16 14.19 -22.67
N ASN A 174 -7.08 14.96 -22.48
CA ASN A 174 -6.61 15.44 -21.19
C ASN A 174 -6.45 14.31 -20.15
N GLY A 175 -5.79 13.22 -20.52
CA GLY A 175 -5.54 12.08 -19.62
C GLY A 175 -4.19 11.42 -19.89
N LEU A 176 -4.01 10.18 -19.41
CA LEU A 176 -2.76 9.44 -19.61
C LEU A 176 -2.90 8.36 -20.67
N SER A 177 -1.88 8.20 -21.52
CA SER A 177 -1.72 7.05 -22.41
C SER A 177 -0.62 6.14 -21.85
N ALA A 178 -0.95 4.88 -21.64
CA ALA A 178 -0.06 3.83 -21.16
C ALA A 178 0.26 2.83 -22.29
N LYS A 179 1.51 2.85 -22.77
CA LYS A 179 1.97 1.98 -23.87
C LYS A 179 2.45 0.61 -23.41
N VAL A 180 2.96 0.54 -22.19
CA VAL A 180 3.45 -0.69 -21.58
C VAL A 180 2.88 -0.78 -20.18
N TRP A 181 2.48 -1.99 -19.80
CA TRP A 181 2.18 -2.36 -18.43
C TRP A 181 2.54 -3.82 -18.23
N GLN A 182 3.50 -4.09 -17.36
CA GLN A 182 3.91 -5.45 -17.02
C GLN A 182 4.21 -5.50 -15.54
N SER A 183 3.71 -6.51 -14.86
CA SER A 183 4.06 -6.79 -13.47
C SER A 183 4.28 -8.28 -13.30
N CYS A 184 5.10 -8.67 -12.33
CA CYS A 184 5.27 -10.06 -11.95
C CYS A 184 5.00 -10.24 -10.45
N GLN A 185 4.73 -11.50 -10.09
CA GLN A 185 4.73 -11.92 -8.70
C GLN A 185 6.17 -12.28 -8.30
N VAL A 186 6.55 -11.97 -7.07
CA VAL A 186 7.87 -12.33 -6.52
C VAL A 186 7.72 -12.95 -5.13
N PRO A 187 8.59 -13.88 -4.70
CA PRO A 187 8.41 -14.63 -3.45
C PRO A 187 8.32 -13.79 -2.17
N HIS A 188 9.04 -12.67 -2.10
CA HIS A 188 9.24 -11.88 -0.88
C HIS A 188 8.38 -10.62 -0.82
N VAL A 189 7.38 -10.51 -1.71
CA VAL A 189 6.48 -9.37 -1.79
C VAL A 189 5.06 -9.88 -1.89
N ALA A 190 4.13 -9.17 -1.27
CA ALA A 190 2.71 -9.50 -1.35
C ALA A 190 2.21 -9.60 -2.80
N VAL A 191 1.21 -10.46 -2.99
CA VAL A 191 0.61 -10.70 -4.30
C VAL A 191 0.01 -9.41 -4.88
N HIS A 192 0.23 -9.19 -6.18
CA HIS A 192 -0.19 -8.02 -6.96
C HIS A 192 0.53 -6.69 -6.66
N GLU A 193 1.53 -6.66 -5.79
CA GLU A 193 2.20 -5.41 -5.43
C GLU A 193 2.80 -4.65 -6.63
N GLY A 194 3.33 -5.35 -7.62
CA GLY A 194 3.81 -4.72 -8.85
C GLY A 194 2.69 -3.97 -9.59
N SER A 195 1.50 -4.58 -9.71
CA SER A 195 0.34 -3.93 -10.33
C SER A 195 -0.23 -2.82 -9.46
N ARG A 196 -0.30 -3.02 -8.14
CA ARG A 196 -0.76 -2.01 -7.19
C ARG A 196 0.12 -0.76 -7.24
N ALA A 197 1.44 -0.92 -7.15
CA ALA A 197 2.40 0.18 -7.19
C ALA A 197 2.37 0.93 -8.53
N LEU A 198 2.28 0.21 -9.66
CA LEU A 198 2.12 0.84 -10.97
C LEU A 198 0.80 1.63 -11.08
N ALA A 199 -0.29 1.10 -10.52
CA ALA A 199 -1.58 1.81 -10.45
C ALA A 199 -1.48 3.07 -9.59
N ALA A 200 -0.92 2.98 -8.39
CA ALA A 200 -0.69 4.11 -7.51
C ALA A 200 0.13 5.22 -8.19
N LEU A 201 1.25 4.88 -8.82
CA LEU A 201 2.11 5.85 -9.51
C LEU A 201 1.42 6.48 -10.73
N THR A 202 0.71 5.67 -11.53
CA THR A 202 0.03 6.13 -12.73
C THR A 202 -1.13 7.05 -12.40
N LEU A 203 -1.98 6.67 -11.43
CA LEU A 203 -3.15 7.46 -11.01
C LEU A 203 -2.73 8.70 -10.22
N GLY A 204 -1.67 8.60 -9.42
CA GLY A 204 -1.04 9.75 -8.79
C GLY A 204 -0.54 10.77 -9.83
N GLU A 205 0.04 10.32 -10.94
CA GLU A 205 0.43 11.21 -12.04
C GLU A 205 -0.79 11.77 -12.79
N ALA A 206 -1.82 10.96 -13.04
CA ALA A 206 -3.05 11.41 -13.69
C ALA A 206 -3.67 12.57 -12.90
N PHE A 207 -3.79 12.39 -11.58
CA PHE A 207 -4.26 13.43 -10.68
C PHE A 207 -3.32 14.63 -10.65
N ARG A 208 -2.01 14.40 -10.52
CA ARG A 208 -1.00 15.46 -10.45
C ARG A 208 -1.02 16.38 -11.66
N SER A 209 -1.30 15.80 -12.84
CA SER A 209 -1.36 16.52 -14.10
C SER A 209 -2.60 17.41 -14.28
N GLY A 210 -3.61 17.29 -13.41
CA GLY A 210 -4.88 18.01 -13.55
C GLY A 210 -5.77 17.47 -14.69
N GLY A 211 -5.53 16.22 -15.11
CA GLY A 211 -6.27 15.54 -16.16
C GLY A 211 -7.61 14.96 -15.68
N THR A 212 -8.29 14.25 -16.58
CA THR A 212 -9.60 13.62 -16.33
C THR A 212 -9.55 12.39 -15.43
N MET A 213 -8.36 11.90 -15.04
CA MET A 213 -8.09 10.57 -14.48
C MET A 213 -8.19 9.40 -15.46
N GLU A 214 -8.59 9.63 -16.71
CA GLU A 214 -8.66 8.57 -17.72
C GLU A 214 -7.27 8.05 -18.11
N VAL A 215 -7.13 6.71 -18.21
CA VAL A 215 -5.90 6.05 -18.66
C VAL A 215 -6.20 5.15 -19.86
N ARG A 216 -5.60 5.42 -21.01
CA ARG A 216 -5.80 4.64 -22.25
C ARG A 216 -4.66 3.66 -22.53
N PHE A 217 -5.03 2.46 -22.96
CA PHE A 217 -4.16 1.33 -23.33
C PHE A 217 -4.34 0.93 -24.80
N ASP A 218 -4.81 1.84 -25.66
CA ASP A 218 -4.96 1.67 -27.11
C ASP A 218 -3.65 1.26 -27.81
N ARG A 219 -2.52 1.65 -27.22
CA ARG A 219 -1.17 1.33 -27.72
C ARG A 219 -0.51 0.15 -27.01
N HIS A 220 -1.11 -0.38 -25.95
CA HIS A 220 -0.63 -1.56 -25.24
C HIS A 220 -0.63 -2.80 -26.17
N PRO A 221 0.28 -3.78 -26.01
CA PRO A 221 0.26 -5.00 -26.80
C PRO A 221 -1.07 -5.78 -26.72
N GLU A 222 -1.74 -5.78 -25.57
CA GLU A 222 -3.06 -6.41 -25.42
C GLU A 222 -4.19 -5.62 -26.10
N LYS A 223 -3.96 -4.36 -26.49
CA LYS A 223 -4.99 -3.43 -27.02
C LYS A 223 -6.22 -3.31 -26.13
N LYS A 224 -6.01 -3.51 -24.82
CA LYS A 224 -7.01 -3.52 -23.75
C LYS A 224 -6.33 -3.11 -22.45
N VAL A 225 -7.13 -2.82 -21.42
CA VAL A 225 -6.65 -2.73 -20.04
C VAL A 225 -5.89 -4.03 -19.70
N PRO A 226 -4.61 -3.94 -19.30
CA PRO A 226 -3.73 -5.08 -19.10
C PRO A 226 -4.35 -6.13 -18.20
N ALA A 227 -4.26 -7.40 -18.58
CA ALA A 227 -4.91 -8.48 -17.86
C ALA A 227 -4.45 -8.56 -16.39
N VAL A 228 -3.17 -8.37 -16.11
CA VAL A 228 -2.62 -8.35 -14.74
C VAL A 228 -3.16 -7.20 -13.88
N LEU A 229 -3.49 -6.06 -14.50
CA LEU A 229 -4.13 -4.94 -13.81
C LEU A 229 -5.61 -5.23 -13.52
N ARG A 230 -6.31 -5.84 -14.49
CA ARG A 230 -7.69 -6.32 -14.29
C ARG A 230 -7.77 -7.39 -13.20
N GLN A 231 -6.78 -8.27 -13.13
CA GLN A 231 -6.66 -9.27 -12.07
C GLN A 231 -6.55 -8.61 -10.69
N PHE A 232 -5.63 -7.66 -10.52
CA PHE A 232 -5.52 -6.90 -9.27
C PHE A 232 -6.83 -6.18 -8.90
N ALA A 233 -7.49 -5.54 -9.88
CA ALA A 233 -8.76 -4.86 -9.62
C ALA A 233 -9.86 -5.84 -9.20
N ARG A 234 -9.99 -7.00 -9.86
CA ARG A 234 -10.97 -8.03 -9.50
C ARG A 234 -10.79 -8.56 -8.09
N THR A 235 -9.56 -8.77 -7.61
CA THR A 235 -9.33 -9.23 -6.23
C THR A 235 -9.75 -8.18 -5.19
N ARG A 236 -9.95 -6.93 -5.63
CA ARG A 236 -10.50 -5.82 -4.84
C ARG A 236 -11.99 -5.55 -5.12
N GLY A 237 -12.64 -6.39 -5.92
CA GLY A 237 -14.06 -6.25 -6.28
C GLY A 237 -14.33 -5.16 -7.32
N ILE A 238 -13.33 -4.74 -8.10
CA ILE A 238 -13.42 -3.68 -9.09
C ILE A 238 -13.35 -4.27 -10.50
N GLU A 239 -14.25 -3.85 -11.37
CA GLU A 239 -14.23 -4.18 -12.80
C GLU A 239 -13.62 -3.02 -13.60
N LEU A 240 -12.58 -3.29 -14.40
CA LEU A 240 -11.93 -2.28 -15.24
C LEU A 240 -12.21 -2.51 -16.71
N GLY A 241 -12.34 -1.42 -17.46
CA GLY A 241 -12.59 -1.47 -18.91
C GLY A 241 -14.02 -1.90 -19.25
N THR A 242 -14.97 -1.61 -18.36
CA THR A 242 -16.40 -1.92 -18.56
C THR A 242 -17.01 -1.01 -19.63
N HIS A 243 -16.63 0.26 -19.63
CA HIS A 243 -17.10 1.28 -20.58
C HIS A 243 -16.34 1.18 -21.91
N ASP A 244 -15.03 1.05 -21.86
CA ASP A 244 -14.15 0.81 -23.00
C ASP A 244 -13.08 -0.21 -22.59
N PRO A 245 -13.00 -1.39 -23.23
CA PRO A 245 -11.98 -2.38 -22.88
C PRO A 245 -10.55 -1.86 -23.04
N ARG A 246 -10.34 -0.73 -23.72
CA ARG A 246 -9.04 -0.07 -23.96
C ARG A 246 -8.71 1.04 -22.98
N ALA A 247 -9.59 1.37 -22.04
CA ALA A 247 -9.37 2.48 -21.12
C ALA A 247 -9.84 2.16 -19.71
N ILE A 248 -9.25 2.85 -18.73
CA ILE A 248 -9.79 2.97 -17.38
C ILE A 248 -10.53 4.30 -17.35
N HIS A 249 -11.85 4.24 -17.17
CA HIS A 249 -12.69 5.43 -17.09
C HIS A 249 -12.46 6.17 -15.76
N PRO A 250 -12.68 7.50 -15.65
CA PRO A 250 -12.44 8.24 -14.40
C PRO A 250 -13.13 7.67 -13.15
N ALA A 251 -14.30 7.04 -13.29
CA ALA A 251 -14.98 6.37 -12.19
C ALA A 251 -14.22 5.11 -11.72
N GLU A 252 -13.81 4.26 -12.66
CA GLU A 252 -12.98 3.07 -12.41
C GLU A 252 -11.60 3.47 -11.84
N ALA A 253 -11.02 4.55 -12.35
CA ALA A 253 -9.73 5.09 -11.89
C ALA A 253 -9.79 5.50 -10.42
N ARG A 254 -10.90 6.10 -9.98
CA ARG A 254 -11.12 6.51 -8.59
C ARG A 254 -11.21 5.32 -7.65
N GLU A 255 -11.99 4.30 -8.01
CA GLU A 255 -12.10 3.06 -7.22
C GLU A 255 -10.76 2.34 -7.14
N LEU A 256 -10.05 2.25 -8.28
CA LEU A 256 -8.73 1.66 -8.35
C LEU A 256 -7.71 2.43 -7.52
N MET A 257 -7.75 3.76 -7.51
CA MET A 257 -6.88 4.59 -6.68
C MET A 257 -7.14 4.35 -5.18
N TRP A 258 -8.41 4.21 -4.79
CA TRP A 258 -8.84 3.90 -3.43
C TRP A 258 -8.35 2.51 -2.97
N ALA A 259 -8.38 1.53 -3.88
CA ALA A 259 -7.92 0.17 -3.62
C ALA A 259 -6.38 0.03 -3.65
N ALA A 260 -5.69 0.83 -4.46
CA ALA A 260 -4.23 0.84 -4.53
C ALA A 260 -3.57 1.56 -3.36
N THR A 261 -4.30 2.48 -2.72
CA THR A 261 -3.83 3.22 -1.55
C THR A 261 -4.06 2.41 -0.28
N GLU A 262 -2.96 2.04 0.38
CA GLU A 262 -2.99 1.36 1.66
C GLU A 262 -3.36 2.35 2.77
N MET A 263 -4.46 2.04 3.47
CA MET A 263 -5.03 2.86 4.54
C MET A 263 -5.59 1.92 5.60
N PRO A 264 -5.35 2.18 6.91
CA PRO A 264 -6.10 1.53 7.96
C PRO A 264 -7.60 1.78 7.80
N ASP A 265 -8.42 0.85 8.27
CA ASP A 265 -9.88 0.91 8.11
C ASP A 265 -10.49 2.16 8.76
N ASP A 266 -9.99 2.59 9.92
CA ASP A 266 -10.47 3.80 10.58
C ASP A 266 -10.20 5.06 9.75
N LEU A 267 -8.99 5.18 9.20
CA LEU A 267 -8.64 6.27 8.29
C LEU A 267 -9.53 6.22 7.04
N ARG A 268 -9.68 5.03 6.44
CA ARG A 268 -10.53 4.82 5.25
C ARG A 268 -11.96 5.28 5.52
N ASN A 269 -12.56 4.82 6.63
CA ASN A 269 -13.92 5.18 7.05
C ASN A 269 -14.09 6.69 7.28
N ARG A 270 -13.09 7.36 7.89
CA ARG A 270 -13.13 8.82 8.09
C ARG A 270 -13.07 9.57 6.77
N LEU A 271 -12.19 9.16 5.85
CA LEU A 271 -12.07 9.79 4.55
C LEU A 271 -13.30 9.52 3.66
N GLU A 272 -13.89 8.32 3.71
CA GLU A 272 -15.12 7.98 2.99
C GLU A 272 -16.30 8.87 3.38
N LYS A 273 -16.43 9.21 4.67
CA LYS A 273 -17.44 10.18 5.13
C LYS A 273 -17.24 11.57 4.52
N LEU A 274 -15.98 12.00 4.35
CA LEU A 274 -15.64 13.29 3.75
C LEU A 274 -15.82 13.29 2.23
N THR A 275 -15.58 12.16 1.56
CA THR A 275 -15.79 12.02 0.12
C THR A 275 -17.27 11.90 -0.23
N THR A 276 -18.03 11.11 0.52
CA THR A 276 -19.48 10.94 0.34
C THR A 276 -20.23 12.26 0.56
N SER A 277 -19.75 13.11 1.49
CA SER A 277 -20.31 14.45 1.71
C SER A 277 -19.84 15.51 0.70
N GLY A 278 -19.00 15.15 -0.28
CA GLY A 278 -18.49 16.07 -1.30
C GLY A 278 -17.47 17.09 -0.79
N ARG A 279 -17.00 16.98 0.45
CA ARG A 279 -16.06 17.93 1.05
C ARG A 279 -14.62 17.71 0.58
N LEU A 280 -14.27 16.45 0.27
CA LEU A 280 -12.95 16.03 -0.17
C LEU A 280 -13.10 15.11 -1.38
N THR A 281 -12.24 15.22 -2.39
CA THR A 281 -12.24 14.24 -3.47
C THR A 281 -11.38 13.03 -3.08
N PRO A 282 -11.78 11.80 -3.43
CA PRO A 282 -11.01 10.60 -3.11
C PRO A 282 -9.60 10.63 -3.72
N GLU A 283 -9.45 11.20 -4.91
CA GLU A 283 -8.15 11.34 -5.57
C GLU A 283 -7.19 12.20 -4.75
N ARG A 284 -7.68 13.28 -4.13
CA ARG A 284 -6.86 14.12 -3.24
C ARG A 284 -6.43 13.35 -2.01
N ALA A 285 -7.36 12.63 -1.37
CA ALA A 285 -7.08 11.86 -0.16
C ALA A 285 -6.05 10.75 -0.42
N CYS A 286 -6.19 10.03 -1.52
CA CYS A 286 -5.21 9.03 -1.94
C CYS A 286 -3.87 9.65 -2.34
N PHE A 287 -3.89 10.74 -3.11
CA PHE A 287 -2.67 11.37 -3.62
C PHE A 287 -1.72 11.82 -2.51
N VAL A 288 -2.24 12.38 -1.42
CA VAL A 288 -1.39 12.85 -0.32
C VAL A 288 -0.69 11.71 0.42
N LEU A 289 -1.29 10.53 0.46
CA LEU A 289 -0.69 9.31 1.02
C LEU A 289 0.30 8.70 0.03
N LEU A 290 -0.12 8.48 -1.22
CA LEU A 290 0.71 7.88 -2.26
C LEU A 290 1.97 8.69 -2.59
N SER A 291 1.89 10.02 -2.46
CA SER A 291 3.03 10.92 -2.68
C SER A 291 3.91 11.09 -1.44
N GLY A 292 3.57 10.44 -0.31
CA GLY A 292 4.29 10.58 0.95
C GLY A 292 4.26 11.99 1.54
N ILE A 293 3.26 12.81 1.18
CA ILE A 293 3.08 14.15 1.74
C ILE A 293 2.71 14.02 3.21
N TRP A 294 1.76 13.13 3.50
CA TRP A 294 1.38 12.75 4.86
C TRP A 294 1.51 11.24 5.02
N LEU A 295 1.97 10.79 6.18
CA LEU A 295 1.92 9.38 6.56
C LEU A 295 0.47 9.00 6.94
N PRO A 296 0.09 7.72 6.86
CA PRO A 296 -1.25 7.27 7.27
C PRO A 296 -1.65 7.72 8.68
N ILE A 297 -0.76 7.56 9.67
CA ILE A 297 -1.03 7.98 11.06
C ILE A 297 -1.18 9.51 11.20
N GLU A 298 -0.41 10.29 10.43
CA GLU A 298 -0.52 11.75 10.45
C GLU A 298 -1.87 12.19 9.87
N LEU A 299 -2.26 11.58 8.74
CA LEU A 299 -3.52 11.90 8.08
C LEU A 299 -4.74 11.47 8.91
N ASP A 300 -4.66 10.32 9.57
CA ASP A 300 -5.70 9.81 10.47
C ASP A 300 -5.89 10.73 11.67
N PHE A 301 -4.79 11.16 12.29
CA PHE A 301 -4.83 12.15 13.36
C PHE A 301 -5.46 13.47 12.91
N LEU A 302 -5.07 14.00 11.74
CA LEU A 302 -5.67 15.21 11.16
C LEU A 302 -7.16 15.05 10.90
N ALA A 303 -7.57 13.91 10.33
CA ALA A 303 -8.96 13.62 9.99
C ALA A 303 -9.84 13.42 11.23
N ALA A 304 -9.28 12.86 12.30
CA ALA A 304 -9.98 12.63 13.55
C ALA A 304 -10.11 13.89 14.40
N THR A 305 -9.07 14.72 14.48
CA THR A 305 -8.98 15.79 15.49
C THR A 305 -9.24 17.20 14.95
N SER A 306 -9.37 17.38 13.63
CA SER A 306 -9.49 18.72 13.05
C SER A 306 -10.57 18.84 11.97
N GLY A 307 -11.43 19.84 12.15
CA GLY A 307 -12.38 20.28 11.10
C GLY A 307 -11.70 20.94 9.88
N ARG A 308 -10.38 21.16 9.92
CA ARG A 308 -9.60 21.86 8.88
C ARG A 308 -8.90 20.93 7.89
N LEU A 309 -9.09 19.60 7.99
CA LEU A 309 -8.42 18.63 7.12
C LEU A 309 -8.46 19.03 5.64
N VAL A 310 -9.65 19.37 5.12
CA VAL A 310 -9.81 19.72 3.69
C VAL A 310 -8.94 20.91 3.28
N SER A 311 -8.85 21.95 4.12
CA SER A 311 -8.02 23.14 3.85
C SER A 311 -6.53 22.78 3.85
N ILE A 312 -6.11 21.95 4.82
CA ILE A 312 -4.73 21.45 4.94
C ILE A 312 -4.35 20.62 3.69
N LEU A 313 -5.22 19.70 3.26
CA LEU A 313 -4.96 18.84 2.10
C LEU A 313 -5.00 19.57 0.76
N ARG A 314 -5.59 20.77 0.70
CA ARG A 314 -5.51 21.63 -0.48
C ARG A 314 -4.30 22.57 -0.43
N GLY A 315 -3.76 22.83 0.76
CA GLY A 315 -2.73 23.84 0.98
C GLY A 315 -3.27 25.27 0.81
N ASP A 316 -4.57 25.47 0.99
CA ASP A 316 -5.30 26.68 0.59
C ASP A 316 -5.33 27.79 1.65
N CYS A 317 -4.85 27.53 2.86
CA CYS A 317 -4.90 28.56 3.89
C CYS A 317 -4.05 29.78 3.52
N ASP A 318 -4.73 30.91 3.31
CA ASP A 318 -4.11 32.20 3.05
C ASP A 318 -3.24 32.61 4.25
N PRO A 319 -1.92 32.81 4.08
CA PRO A 319 -1.03 33.26 5.15
C PRO A 319 -1.45 34.59 5.79
N ARG A 320 -2.24 35.40 5.08
CA ARG A 320 -2.77 36.67 5.60
C ARG A 320 -3.83 36.46 6.69
N ILE A 321 -4.52 35.31 6.69
CA ILE A 321 -5.48 34.94 7.74
C ILE A 321 -4.74 34.24 8.88
N ARG A 322 -4.01 35.03 9.67
CA ARG A 322 -3.08 34.53 10.71
C ARG A 322 -3.72 33.51 11.67
N ALA A 323 -4.94 33.76 12.14
CA ALA A 323 -5.63 32.87 13.08
C ALA A 323 -5.94 31.49 12.46
N ALA A 324 -6.44 31.46 11.22
CA ALA A 324 -6.68 30.22 10.50
C ALA A 324 -5.37 29.46 10.25
N ARG A 325 -4.32 30.20 9.87
CA ARG A 325 -2.99 29.63 9.63
C ARG A 325 -2.40 29.00 10.88
N GLN A 326 -2.45 29.69 12.01
CA GLN A 326 -1.94 29.17 13.28
C GLN A 326 -2.72 27.93 13.75
N ALA A 327 -4.03 27.88 13.54
CA ALA A 327 -4.82 26.70 13.86
C ALA A 327 -4.43 25.48 13.00
N GLU A 328 -4.18 25.67 11.70
CA GLU A 328 -3.71 24.59 10.81
C GLU A 328 -2.29 24.13 11.14
N LEU A 329 -1.38 25.07 11.40
CA LEU A 329 -0.02 24.75 11.83
C LEU A 329 -0.04 23.99 13.16
N GLY A 330 -0.88 24.40 14.12
CA GLY A 330 -0.98 23.76 15.43
C GLY A 330 -1.32 22.26 15.35
N VAL A 331 -2.32 21.89 14.54
CA VAL A 331 -2.66 20.47 14.34
C VAL A 331 -1.65 19.75 13.44
N SER A 332 -1.10 20.43 12.43
CA SER A 332 -0.09 19.87 11.53
C SER A 332 1.22 19.54 12.25
N ARG A 333 1.61 20.35 13.24
CA ARG A 333 2.75 20.09 14.14
C ARG A 333 2.52 18.84 14.97
N ALA A 334 1.35 18.73 15.60
CA ALA A 334 0.99 17.54 16.37
C ALA A 334 1.01 16.27 15.50
N ALA A 335 0.43 16.33 14.29
CA ALA A 335 0.47 15.24 13.33
C ALA A 335 1.93 14.90 12.92
N HIS A 336 2.74 15.90 12.57
CA HIS A 336 4.13 15.68 12.17
C HIS A 336 4.95 15.01 13.27
N MET A 337 4.88 15.51 14.50
CA MET A 337 5.58 14.89 15.64
C MET A 337 5.14 13.44 15.84
N LEU A 338 3.84 13.16 15.73
CA LEU A 338 3.31 11.80 15.79
C LEU A 338 3.90 10.90 14.68
N GLY A 339 4.05 11.43 13.47
CA GLY A 339 4.71 10.73 12.36
C GLY A 339 6.19 10.44 12.64
N VAL A 340 6.90 11.36 13.30
CA VAL A 340 8.29 11.19 13.74
C VAL A 340 8.39 10.11 14.82
N LEU A 341 7.49 10.12 15.82
CA LEU A 341 7.41 9.08 16.85
C LEU A 341 7.10 7.70 16.24
N PHE A 342 6.12 7.62 15.34
CA PHE A 342 5.74 6.38 14.67
C PHE A 342 6.90 5.75 13.92
N LYS A 343 7.70 6.56 13.20
CA LYS A 343 8.91 6.07 12.53
C LYS A 343 9.93 5.47 13.49
N VAL A 344 10.09 6.05 14.68
CA VAL A 344 11.00 5.50 15.69
C VAL A 344 10.47 4.19 16.26
N LEU A 345 9.19 4.14 16.61
CA LEU A 345 8.59 2.92 17.19
C LEU A 345 8.51 1.77 16.20
N THR A 346 8.50 2.06 14.90
CA THR A 346 8.52 1.06 13.81
C THR A 346 9.93 0.74 13.31
N ALA A 347 10.97 1.45 13.77
CA ALA A 347 12.33 1.21 13.35
C ALA A 347 12.83 -0.14 13.90
N PRO A 348 13.66 -0.89 13.14
CA PRO A 348 14.27 -2.11 13.65
C PRO A 348 15.19 -1.80 14.84
N GLU A 349 15.08 -2.56 15.93
CA GLU A 349 16.08 -2.53 16.99
C GLU A 349 17.45 -2.95 16.40
N GLY A 350 18.45 -2.06 16.40
CA GLY A 350 19.82 -2.38 15.97
C GLY A 350 20.44 -1.55 14.85
N GLY A 351 19.81 -0.48 14.35
CA GLY A 351 20.39 0.44 13.35
C GLY A 351 21.55 1.33 13.85
N GLY A 352 22.28 0.91 14.88
CA GLY A 352 23.27 1.69 15.63
C GLY A 352 24.65 1.05 15.72
N SER A 353 25.12 0.36 14.67
CA SER A 353 26.55 0.07 14.52
C SER A 353 27.01 0.47 13.11
N ILE A 354 27.92 1.43 13.06
CA ILE A 354 28.65 1.81 11.84
C ILE A 354 29.48 0.60 11.43
N GLY A 355 28.99 -0.19 10.46
CA GLY A 355 29.64 -1.39 9.97
C GLY A 355 28.80 -2.16 8.93
N GLU A 356 28.97 -1.77 7.65
CA GLU A 356 28.91 -2.62 6.44
C GLU A 356 27.84 -3.74 6.29
N THR A 357 26.64 -3.57 6.81
CA THR A 357 25.48 -4.37 6.34
C THR A 357 24.38 -3.43 5.89
N VAL A 358 24.13 -3.39 4.58
CA VAL A 358 22.92 -2.76 4.02
C VAL A 358 21.73 -3.47 4.67
N PRO A 359 20.88 -2.78 5.44
CA PRO A 359 19.75 -3.42 6.08
C PRO A 359 18.84 -4.03 5.01
N VAL A 360 18.61 -5.34 5.08
CA VAL A 360 17.59 -6.01 4.28
C VAL A 360 16.24 -5.54 4.80
N HIS A 361 15.64 -4.57 4.10
CA HIS A 361 14.27 -4.15 4.36
C HIS A 361 13.32 -5.21 3.78
N GLU A 362 12.99 -6.21 4.59
CA GLU A 362 11.87 -7.11 4.33
C GLU A 362 10.54 -6.34 4.47
N ASP A 363 9.50 -6.85 3.83
CA ASP A 363 8.12 -6.34 3.86
C ASP A 363 7.56 -6.46 5.29
N ARG A 364 7.96 -5.51 6.14
CA ARG A 364 7.61 -5.49 7.56
C ARG A 364 6.34 -4.68 7.70
N GLN A 365 5.20 -5.38 7.77
CA GLN A 365 4.02 -4.79 8.36
C GLN A 365 4.41 -4.16 9.71
N SER A 366 3.98 -2.91 9.91
CA SER A 366 4.29 -2.14 11.10
C SER A 366 3.99 -2.96 12.35
N ARG A 367 5.01 -3.21 13.18
CA ARG A 367 4.86 -3.83 14.52
C ARG A 367 3.98 -3.01 15.45
N VAL A 368 3.68 -1.78 15.05
CA VAL A 368 2.89 -0.82 15.81
C VAL A 368 1.58 -0.54 15.09
N THR A 369 0.48 -0.82 15.78
CA THR A 369 -0.87 -0.39 15.41
C THR A 369 -1.24 0.85 16.21
N TRP A 370 -2.21 1.63 15.73
CA TRP A 370 -2.68 2.82 16.42
C TRP A 370 -4.18 2.98 16.37
N GLU A 371 -4.72 3.73 17.34
CA GLU A 371 -6.10 4.15 17.45
C GLU A 371 -6.12 5.63 17.86
N ILE A 372 -6.80 6.47 17.09
CA ILE A 372 -6.94 7.89 17.42
C ILE A 372 -8.15 8.07 18.35
N LEU A 373 -7.94 8.67 19.51
CA LEU A 373 -8.97 9.06 20.48
C LEU A 373 -9.35 10.53 20.26
N PRO A 374 -10.39 10.83 19.45
CA PRO A 374 -10.61 12.16 18.91
C PRO A 374 -11.02 13.17 19.99
N ASP A 375 -11.81 12.73 20.97
CA ASP A 375 -12.39 13.59 22.02
C ASP A 375 -11.35 14.22 22.94
N ILE A 376 -10.21 13.53 23.09
CA ILE A 376 -9.08 13.97 23.92
C ILE A 376 -7.83 14.31 23.09
N GLY A 377 -7.92 14.20 21.76
CA GLY A 377 -6.81 14.43 20.84
C GLY A 377 -5.57 13.60 21.19
N ALA A 378 -5.77 12.33 21.54
CA ALA A 378 -4.70 11.41 21.92
C ALA A 378 -4.61 10.24 20.94
N VAL A 379 -3.49 9.52 20.98
CA VAL A 379 -3.25 8.35 20.14
C VAL A 379 -2.81 7.20 21.02
N ARG A 380 -3.58 6.12 20.98
CA ARG A 380 -3.19 4.85 21.58
C ARG A 380 -2.37 4.08 20.55
N MET A 381 -1.14 3.74 20.90
CA MET A 381 -0.22 2.96 20.07
C MET A 381 -0.01 1.60 20.74
N ARG A 382 -0.07 0.52 19.97
CA ARG A 382 0.15 -0.84 20.46
C ARG A 382 1.20 -1.53 19.62
N GLY A 383 2.19 -2.15 20.25
CA GLY A 383 3.23 -2.89 19.55
C GLY A 383 4.03 -3.77 20.47
N GLU A 384 4.66 -4.79 19.91
CA GLU A 384 5.55 -5.68 20.65
C GLU A 384 6.85 -4.96 21.02
N ASN A 385 7.33 -5.17 22.24
CA ASN A 385 8.61 -4.65 22.74
C ASN A 385 8.75 -3.12 22.75
N MET A 386 7.68 -2.37 23.03
CA MET A 386 7.80 -0.95 23.38
C MET A 386 8.43 -0.84 24.77
N SER A 387 9.76 -0.95 24.84
CA SER A 387 10.47 -1.06 26.12
C SER A 387 10.60 0.27 26.86
N HIS A 388 10.59 1.40 26.15
CA HIS A 388 10.78 2.74 26.73
C HIS A 388 10.18 3.86 25.87
N PHE A 389 9.98 5.03 26.49
CA PHE A 389 9.47 6.22 25.81
C PHE A 389 10.66 6.84 25.06
N PRO A 390 10.57 7.08 23.74
CA PRO A 390 11.63 7.76 23.02
C PRO A 390 11.81 9.19 23.52
N TRP A 391 13.06 9.66 23.53
CA TRP A 391 13.40 11.07 23.77
C TRP A 391 12.92 11.64 25.12
N THR A 392 12.94 10.83 26.17
CA THR A 392 12.68 11.29 27.54
C THR A 392 14.00 11.55 28.27
N GLU A 393 14.23 12.77 28.77
CA GLU A 393 15.41 13.10 29.58
C GLU A 393 15.37 12.49 30.98
N ARG A 394 14.16 12.25 31.52
CA ARG A 394 13.95 11.58 32.79
C ARG A 394 13.47 10.16 32.51
N GLN A 395 14.37 9.19 32.55
CA GLN A 395 13.97 7.82 32.84
C GLN A 395 13.36 7.82 34.24
N THR A 396 12.03 7.86 34.34
CA THR A 396 11.38 7.46 35.59
C THR A 396 11.69 5.99 35.78
N ASP A 397 12.36 5.64 36.89
CA ASP A 397 12.98 4.35 37.24
C ASP A 397 12.11 3.07 37.14
N SER A 398 10.95 3.06 36.47
CA SER A 398 10.07 1.88 36.40
C SER A 398 9.01 1.83 35.30
N THR A 399 8.97 2.73 34.32
CA THR A 399 7.93 2.67 33.26
C THR A 399 8.32 1.71 32.14
N VAL A 400 8.23 0.40 32.42
CA VAL A 400 8.03 -0.59 31.36
C VAL A 400 6.68 -0.28 30.73
N ILE A 401 6.69 0.23 29.49
CA ILE A 401 5.47 0.63 28.75
C ILE A 401 4.62 -0.61 28.39
N GLY A 402 5.19 -1.80 28.50
CA GLY A 402 4.52 -3.02 28.05
C GLY A 402 4.27 -2.93 26.54
N ASN A 403 3.08 -3.31 26.10
CA ASN A 403 2.71 -3.33 24.68
C ASN A 403 1.75 -2.20 24.27
N GLU A 404 1.48 -1.23 25.14
CA GLU A 404 0.53 -0.14 24.86
C GLU A 404 1.01 1.20 25.43
N LEU A 405 0.91 2.24 24.61
CA LEU A 405 1.32 3.61 24.89
C LEU A 405 0.19 4.58 24.53
N LEU A 406 -0.16 5.50 25.43
CA LEU A 406 -1.08 6.60 25.17
C LEU A 406 -0.33 7.93 25.03
N VAL A 407 -0.34 8.50 23.82
CA VAL A 407 0.40 9.70 23.46
C VAL A 407 -0.53 10.90 23.26
N PHE A 408 -0.17 12.03 23.87
CA PHE A 408 -0.82 13.32 23.68
C PHE A 408 0.11 14.25 22.88
N PRO A 409 0.03 14.29 21.54
CA PRO A 409 0.84 15.20 20.74
C PRO A 409 0.34 16.64 20.90
N ARG A 410 1.21 17.53 21.38
CA ARG A 410 0.87 18.92 21.70
C ARG A 410 2.02 19.86 21.31
N HIS A 411 1.73 20.82 20.42
CA HIS A 411 2.69 21.87 20.10
C HIS A 411 2.79 22.92 21.24
N THR A 412 1.73 23.07 22.03
CA THR A 412 1.69 23.88 23.25
C THR A 412 0.84 23.14 24.27
N LEU A 413 1.33 23.05 25.51
CA LEU A 413 0.62 22.38 26.59
C LEU A 413 -0.21 23.37 27.39
N THR A 414 -1.45 22.97 27.69
CA THR A 414 -2.37 23.73 28.53
C THR A 414 -2.69 22.97 29.81
N ASP A 415 -3.18 23.67 30.84
CA ASP A 415 -3.65 23.03 32.08
C ASP A 415 -4.75 21.98 31.82
N ARG A 416 -5.57 22.23 30.80
CA ARG A 416 -6.60 21.28 30.36
C ARG A 416 -5.97 19.99 29.84
N ASP A 417 -4.91 20.07 29.06
CA ASP A 417 -4.20 18.89 28.56
C ASP A 417 -3.63 18.07 29.71
N VAL A 418 -3.01 18.74 30.68
CA VAL A 418 -2.46 18.10 31.90
C VAL A 418 -3.57 17.42 32.71
N ALA A 419 -4.72 18.06 32.87
CA ALA A 419 -5.86 17.49 33.58
C ALA A 419 -6.42 16.24 32.88
N VAL A 420 -6.57 16.29 31.55
CA VAL A 420 -7.05 15.15 30.75
C VAL A 420 -6.06 13.99 30.79
N ALA A 421 -4.77 14.24 30.56
CA ALA A 421 -3.75 13.21 30.65
C ALA A 421 -3.65 12.60 32.06
N SER A 422 -3.83 13.42 33.11
CA SER A 422 -3.87 12.94 34.49
C SER A 422 -5.09 12.06 34.80
N ALA A 423 -6.24 12.33 34.16
CA ALA A 423 -7.41 11.46 34.24
C ALA A 423 -7.16 10.13 33.51
N SER A 424 -6.65 10.20 32.27
CA SER A 424 -6.31 9.01 31.48
C SER A 424 -5.25 8.13 32.16
N LEU A 425 -4.30 8.72 32.88
CA LEU A 425 -3.30 7.98 33.68
C LEU A 425 -3.96 7.17 34.81
N ARG A 426 -5.03 7.68 35.44
CA ARG A 426 -5.76 6.95 36.49
C ARG A 426 -6.54 5.77 35.92
N GLU A 427 -7.03 5.90 34.70
CA GLU A 427 -7.83 4.88 34.01
C GLU A 427 -6.98 3.81 33.33
N ASN A 428 -5.87 4.19 32.69
CA ASN A 428 -5.06 3.34 31.83
C ASN A 428 -3.72 2.91 32.45
N GLY A 429 -3.36 3.41 33.64
CA GLY A 429 -2.08 3.12 34.29
C GLY A 429 -0.91 3.98 33.77
N GLY A 430 0.33 3.54 34.04
CA GLY A 430 1.57 4.33 33.88
C GLY A 430 2.04 4.66 32.46
N ASN A 431 1.25 4.37 31.42
CA ASN A 431 1.69 4.42 30.02
C ASN A 431 1.19 5.67 29.28
N VAL A 432 1.19 6.82 29.96
CA VAL A 432 0.70 8.09 29.41
C VAL A 432 1.85 9.07 29.25
N GLY A 433 1.98 9.66 28.05
CA GLY A 433 3.01 10.67 27.80
C GLY A 433 2.56 11.78 26.85
N PHE A 434 3.15 12.95 27.04
CA PHE A 434 3.08 14.07 26.10
C PHE A 434 4.17 13.96 25.05
N LEU A 435 3.86 14.35 23.82
CA LEU A 435 4.84 14.54 22.75
C LEU A 435 4.86 16.03 22.37
N VAL A 436 5.99 16.69 22.65
CA VAL A 436 6.15 18.15 22.56
C VAL A 436 7.36 18.53 21.69
N PRO A 437 7.39 19.73 21.10
CA PRO A 437 8.55 20.20 20.33
C PRO A 437 9.76 20.50 21.23
N ASN A 438 10.97 20.43 20.66
CA ASN A 438 12.23 20.73 21.34
C ASN A 438 12.52 22.23 21.45
N GLU A 439 11.74 22.96 22.25
CA GLU A 439 11.97 24.42 22.43
C GLU A 439 11.87 24.91 23.88
N GLU A 440 11.12 24.27 24.78
CA GLU A 440 11.03 24.71 26.19
C GLU A 440 10.83 23.56 27.19
N ALA A 441 11.33 23.76 28.42
CA ALA A 441 11.13 22.83 29.52
C ALA A 441 9.67 22.84 29.98
N VAL A 442 8.99 21.72 29.77
CA VAL A 442 7.60 21.54 30.19
C VAL A 442 7.53 21.04 31.63
N THR A 443 6.71 21.68 32.46
CA THR A 443 6.38 21.17 33.80
C THR A 443 5.13 20.29 33.72
N VAL A 444 5.28 18.99 33.95
CA VAL A 444 4.16 18.03 34.09
C VAL A 444 4.26 17.22 35.38
N PRO A 445 3.16 16.62 35.87
CA PRO A 445 3.20 15.68 36.99
C PRO A 445 4.23 14.57 36.76
N ARG A 446 4.99 14.19 37.81
CA ARG A 446 6.09 13.20 37.74
C ARG A 446 5.73 11.83 37.15
N LYS A 447 4.44 11.48 37.07
CA LYS A 447 3.95 10.19 36.55
C LYS A 447 3.57 10.21 35.07
N ILE A 448 3.64 11.37 34.41
CA ILE A 448 3.37 11.51 32.98
C ILE A 448 4.71 11.70 32.27
N ALA A 449 5.00 10.87 31.27
CA ALA A 449 6.22 11.02 30.49
C ALA A 449 6.15 12.27 29.59
N VAL A 450 7.30 12.89 29.32
CA VAL A 450 7.42 13.96 28.32
C VAL A 450 8.45 13.53 27.31
N MET A 451 7.98 13.23 26.10
CA MET A 451 8.81 12.96 24.94
C MET A 451 9.06 14.26 24.21
N THR A 452 10.32 14.64 24.07
CA THR A 452 10.70 15.83 23.30
C THR A 452 11.04 15.40 21.88
N CYS A 453 10.20 15.78 20.91
CA CYS A 453 10.43 15.52 19.49
C CYS A 453 11.82 16.05 19.10
N PRO A 454 12.69 15.27 18.42
CA PRO A 454 14.07 15.68 18.14
C PRO A 454 14.14 16.89 17.20
N ASP A 455 13.12 17.10 16.38
CA ASP A 455 13.02 18.26 15.49
C ASP A 455 12.64 19.53 16.27
N THR A 456 13.34 20.63 15.98
CA THR A 456 12.98 21.98 16.47
C THR A 456 11.68 22.46 15.84
N LEU A 457 10.99 23.43 16.45
CA LEU A 457 9.73 23.94 15.90
C LEU A 457 9.94 24.55 14.50
N GLU A 458 11.07 25.23 14.28
CA GLU A 458 11.43 25.75 12.95
C GLU A 458 11.59 24.63 11.91
N ALA A 459 12.19 23.49 12.28
CA ALA A 459 12.32 22.34 11.40
C ALA A 459 10.95 21.71 11.08
N ILE A 460 10.10 21.57 12.10
CA ILE A 460 8.72 21.07 11.96
C ILE A 460 7.92 21.99 11.03
N ASP A 461 7.97 23.31 11.24
CA ASP A 461 7.24 24.29 10.43
C ASP A 461 7.71 24.26 8.97
N ARG A 462 9.03 24.21 8.72
CA ARG A 462 9.56 24.07 7.36
C ARG A 462 9.12 22.76 6.69
N ALA A 463 9.02 21.66 7.45
CA ALA A 463 8.49 20.40 6.92
C ALA A 463 7.00 20.54 6.54
N ILE A 464 6.20 21.16 7.41
CA ILE A 464 4.77 21.40 7.16
C ILE A 464 4.57 22.32 5.95
N GLU A 465 5.31 23.43 5.84
CA GLU A 465 5.24 24.33 4.69
C GLU A 465 5.50 23.60 3.37
N ARG A 466 6.53 22.76 3.33
CA ARG A 466 6.82 21.92 2.15
C ARG A 466 5.66 20.98 1.82
N ARG A 467 5.04 20.37 2.83
CA ARG A 467 3.88 19.47 2.65
C ARG A 467 2.65 20.23 2.13
N LEU A 468 2.36 21.40 2.69
CA LEU A 468 1.26 22.25 2.25
C LEU A 468 1.46 22.75 0.81
N LEU A 469 2.68 23.12 0.45
CA LEU A 469 3.04 23.47 -0.93
C LEU A 469 2.93 22.26 -1.88
N ALA A 470 3.40 21.08 -1.46
CA ALA A 470 3.27 19.85 -2.25
C ALA A 470 1.80 19.40 -2.41
N SER A 471 0.94 19.76 -1.46
CA SER A 471 -0.50 19.48 -1.50
C SER A 471 -1.23 20.34 -2.55
N ARG A 472 -0.64 21.47 -2.97
CA ARG A 472 -1.14 22.31 -4.07
C ARG A 472 -0.85 21.65 -5.41
N VAL A 473 -1.61 20.61 -5.73
CA VAL A 473 -1.63 20.01 -7.07
C VAL A 473 -2.28 20.99 -8.06
N GLY A 474 -1.75 21.04 -9.29
CA GLY A 474 -2.21 21.95 -10.35
C GLY A 474 -3.72 21.85 -10.61
N ARG A 475 -4.40 23.00 -10.49
CA ARG A 475 -5.81 23.31 -10.81
C ARG A 475 -6.81 22.19 -10.51
N ALA A 476 -7.45 22.27 -9.33
CA ALA A 476 -8.87 21.91 -9.22
C ALA A 476 -9.70 23.12 -9.66
#